data_AF-A0AAV3R3T4-F1
#
_entry.id   AF-A0AAV3R3T4-F1
#
_cell.length_a   1.000
_cell.length_b   1.000
_cell.length_c   1.000
_cell.angle_alpha   90.00
_cell.angle_beta   90.00
_cell.angle_gamma   90.00
#
_symmetry.space_group_name_H-M   'P 1'
#
loop_
_entity.id
_entity.type
_entity.pdbx_description
1 polymer ?
#
loop_
_entity_poly.entity_id
_entity_poly.type
_entity_poly.pdbx_seq_one_letter_code
_entity_poly.pdbx_strand_id
1 'polypeptide(L)' 'MAFDVCELKWLSYLFRDLQLPHIEIDCHLVRDHYKQGFVKPKHVSTKEQLADIFTKGLPTTMFFLLLSKMNFLPAASS' A
#
# COMPACT_ATOMS: atom_id res chain seq x y z
N MET A 1 6.23 -11.89 20.52
CA MET A 1 5.90 -10.49 20.18
C MET A 1 7.17 -9.72 19.85
N ALA A 2 7.83 -10.03 18.72
CA ALA A 2 9.13 -9.44 18.39
C ALA A 2 9.37 -9.32 16.87
N PHE A 3 8.31 -9.12 16.08
CA PHE A 3 8.43 -8.92 14.62
C PHE A 3 7.87 -7.58 14.12
N ASP A 4 7.21 -6.78 14.97
CA ASP A 4 6.54 -5.54 14.52
C ASP A 4 7.36 -4.26 14.77
N VAL A 5 8.24 -4.26 15.77
CA VAL A 5 9.00 -3.05 16.16
C VAL A 5 10.15 -2.74 15.19
N CYS A 6 10.69 -3.75 14.50
CA CYS A 6 11.75 -3.56 13.51
C CYS A 6 11.26 -2.85 12.23
N GLU A 7 10.03 -3.13 11.79
CA GLU A 7 9.42 -2.52 10.61
C GLU A 7 9.16 -1.01 10.82
N LEU A 8 8.65 -0.63 11.99
CA LEU A 8 8.39 0.78 12.32
C LEU A 8 9.68 1.58 12.51
N LYS A 9 10.73 0.95 13.07
CA LYS A 9 12.04 1.59 13.23
C LYS A 9 12.72 1.79 11.87
N TRP A 10 12.59 0.84 10.95
CA TRP A 10 13.07 0.97 9.58
C TRP A 10 12.38 2.12 8.84
N LEU A 11 11.05 2.25 8.98
CA LEU A 11 10.31 3.39 8.42
C LEU A 11 10.83 4.71 8.99
N SER A 12 11.03 4.83 10.31
CA SER A 12 11.56 6.05 10.90
C SER A 12 12.98 6.39 10.43
N TYR A 13 13.80 5.38 10.13
CA TYR A 13 15.16 5.55 9.62
C TYR A 13 15.14 5.97 8.15
N LEU A 14 14.31 5.32 7.32
CA LEU A 14 14.11 5.65 5.92
C LEU A 14 13.58 7.08 5.74
N PHE A 15 12.62 7.49 6.56
CA PHE A 15 12.06 8.85 6.55
C PHE A 15 13.09 9.92 6.98
N ARG A 16 14.06 9.56 7.83
CA ARG A 16 15.08 10.49 8.35
C ARG A 16 16.34 10.55 7.47
N ASP A 17 16.85 9.41 6.99
CA ASP A 17 18.11 9.33 6.23
C ASP A 17 17.93 9.59 4.73
N LEU A 18 16.74 9.34 4.15
CA LEU A 18 16.55 9.51 2.70
C LEU A 18 16.24 10.96 2.28
N GLN A 19 16.10 11.89 3.24
CA GLN A 19 15.80 13.30 3.00
C GLN A 19 14.77 13.47 1.88
N LEU A 20 13.55 12.96 2.12
CA LEU A 20 12.44 13.01 1.18
C LEU A 20 11.49 14.14 1.59
N PRO A 21 11.84 15.43 1.36
CA PRO A 21 10.96 16.54 1.69
C PRO A 21 9.58 16.37 1.04
N HIS A 22 9.53 15.70 -0.11
CA HIS A 22 8.29 15.38 -0.80
C HIS A 22 7.38 14.42 -0.02
N ILE A 23 7.90 13.37 0.64
CA ILE A 23 7.03 12.41 1.34
C ILE A 23 6.45 13.02 2.64
N GLU A 24 7.21 13.88 3.32
CA GLU A 24 6.68 14.63 4.48
C GLU A 24 5.56 15.58 4.04
N ILE A 25 5.75 16.33 2.95
CA ILE A 25 4.72 17.21 2.36
C ILE A 25 3.49 16.40 1.94
N ASP A 26 3.67 15.27 1.25
CA ASP A 26 2.58 14.41 0.80
C ASP A 26 1.77 13.87 1.99
N CYS A 27 2.43 13.49 3.09
CA CYS A 27 1.77 13.02 4.31
C CYS A 27 0.91 14.11 4.96
N HIS A 28 1.44 15.34 5.05
CA HIS A 28 0.69 16.49 5.56
C HIS A 28 -0.51 16.83 4.68
N LEU A 29 -0.32 16.85 3.36
CA LEU A 29 -1.38 17.12 2.39
C LEU A 29 -2.52 16.09 2.48
N VAL A 30 -2.18 14.79 2.50
CA VAL A 30 -3.18 13.71 2.63
C VAL A 30 -3.92 13.80 3.97
N ARG A 31 -3.22 14.12 5.06
CA ARG A 31 -3.82 14.30 6.39
C ARG A 31 -4.81 15.48 6.41
N ASP A 32 -4.46 16.59 5.78
CA ASP A 32 -5.31 17.77 5.74
C ASP A 32 -6.56 17.51 4.88
N HIS A 33 -6.41 16.84 3.74
CA HIS A 33 -7.54 16.40 2.93
C HIS A 33 -8.44 15.37 3.65
N TYR A 34 -7.86 14.49 4.46
CA TYR A 34 -8.63 13.59 5.32
C TYR A 34 -9.44 14.37 6.37
N LYS A 35 -8.80 15.32 7.08
CA LYS A 35 -9.46 16.17 8.09
C LYS A 35 -10.56 17.05 7.50
N GLN A 36 -10.36 17.55 6.28
CA GLN A 36 -11.35 18.32 5.52
C GLN A 36 -12.49 17.43 4.98
N GLY A 37 -12.37 16.10 5.07
CA GLY A 37 -13.36 15.15 4.60
C GLY A 37 -13.36 14.94 3.08
N PHE A 38 -12.36 15.47 2.37
CA PHE A 38 -12.14 15.25 0.93
C PHE A 38 -11.75 13.80 0.64
N VAL A 39 -10.94 13.20 1.51
CA VAL A 39 -10.60 11.77 1.49
C VAL A 39 -11.28 11.07 2.65
N LYS A 40 -12.03 10.00 2.37
CA LYS A 40 -12.66 9.15 3.39
C LYS A 40 -12.13 7.72 3.28
N PRO A 41 -11.45 7.18 4.30
CA PRO A 41 -10.95 5.83 4.29
C PRO A 41 -12.14 4.88 4.34
N LYS A 42 -12.11 3.90 3.44
CA LYS A 42 -13.03 2.77 3.45
C LYS A 42 -12.19 1.53 3.68
N HIS A 43 -12.68 0.64 4.54
CA HIS A 43 -12.06 -0.67 4.68
C HIS A 43 -12.14 -1.41 3.35
N VAL A 44 -11.00 -1.89 2.87
CA VAL A 44 -10.88 -2.79 1.72
C VAL A 44 -10.30 -4.09 2.23
N SER A 45 -10.93 -5.21 1.87
CA SER A 45 -10.43 -6.52 2.27
C SER A 45 -9.09 -6.80 1.58
N THR A 46 -8.20 -7.57 2.21
CA THR A 46 -6.88 -7.90 1.63
C THR A 46 -6.98 -8.57 0.25
N LYS A 47 -8.07 -9.31 0.00
CA LYS A 47 -8.34 -9.95 -1.30
C LYS A 47 -8.76 -8.97 -2.40
N GLU A 48 -8.98 -7.71 -2.05
CA GLU A 48 -9.43 -6.64 -2.94
C GLU A 48 -8.47 -5.45 -2.95
N GLN A 49 -7.43 -5.48 -2.12
CA GLN A 49 -6.43 -4.43 -2.00
C GLN A 49 -5.37 -4.57 -3.11
N LEU A 50 -5.74 -4.17 -4.34
CA LEU A 50 -4.89 -4.27 -5.53
C LEU A 50 -3.52 -3.59 -5.38
N ALA A 51 -3.43 -2.52 -4.59
CA ALA A 51 -2.18 -1.81 -4.31
C ALA A 51 -1.10 -2.71 -3.67
N ASP A 52 -1.50 -3.83 -3.05
CA ASP A 52 -0.56 -4.77 -2.44
C ASP A 52 0.35 -5.44 -3.48
N ILE A 53 -0.07 -5.53 -4.74
CA ILE A 53 0.77 -6.02 -5.86
C ILE A 53 2.03 -5.18 -6.02
N PHE A 54 1.93 -3.86 -5.84
CA PHE A 54 3.02 -2.92 -6.08
C PHE A 54 3.84 -2.59 -4.83
N THR A 55 3.32 -2.93 -3.65
CA THR A 55 3.87 -2.47 -2.36
C THR A 55 4.35 -3.61 -1.46
N LYS A 56 3.98 -4.87 -1.75
CA LYS A 56 4.29 -6.02 -0.90
C LYS A 56 4.81 -7.21 -1.71
N GLY A 57 5.69 -8.00 -1.10
CA GLY A 57 6.02 -9.34 -1.57
C GLY A 57 4.90 -10.32 -1.24
N LEU A 58 3.97 -10.53 -2.17
CA LEU A 58 2.80 -11.39 -1.97
C LEU A 58 3.08 -12.87 -2.28
N PRO A 59 2.44 -13.83 -1.57
CA PRO A 59 2.42 -15.22 -1.99
C PRO A 59 1.82 -15.35 -3.40
N THR A 60 2.38 -16.24 -4.21
CA THR A 60 2.01 -16.43 -5.62
C THR A 60 0.49 -16.54 -5.84
N THR A 61 -0.21 -17.28 -4.98
CA THR A 61 -1.67 -17.44 -5.06
C THR A 61 -2.43 -16.11 -4.88
N MET A 62 -2.01 -15.28 -3.93
CA MET A 62 -2.64 -13.97 -3.69
C MET A 62 -2.29 -12.97 -4.79
N PHE A 63 -1.05 -13.03 -5.30
CA PHE A 63 -0.62 -12.21 -6.43
C PHE A 63 -1.46 -12.49 -7.69
N PHE A 64 -1.66 -13.76 -8.06
CA PHE A 64 -2.51 -14.12 -9.21
C PHE A 64 -3.99 -13.79 -9.00
N LEU A 65 -4.50 -13.92 -7.77
CA LEU A 65 -5.88 -13.53 -7.43
C LEU A 65 -6.11 -12.03 -7.59
N LEU A 66 -5.15 -11.20 -7.19
CA LEU A 66 -5.25 -9.75 -7.37
C LEU A 66 -5.03 -9.36 -8.85
N LEU A 67 -4.12 -10.03 -9.57
CA LEU A 67 -3.90 -9.81 -11.01
C LEU A 67 -5.13 -10.16 -11.86
N SER A 68 -5.83 -11.25 -11.55
CA SER A 68 -7.05 -11.62 -12.27
C SER A 68 -8.14 -10.55 -12.14
N LYS A 69 -8.19 -9.84 -11.01
CA LYS A 69 -9.12 -8.72 -10.77
C LYS A 69 -8.73 -7.45 -11.54
N MET A 70 -7.47 -7.30 -11.93
CA MET A 70 -7.00 -6.15 -12.71
C MET A 70 -7.15 -6.35 -14.23
N ASN A 71 -7.80 -7.43 -14.69
CA ASN A 71 -7.98 -7.77 -16.10
C ASN A 71 -6.68 -7.92 -16.90
N PHE A 72 -5.53 -8.13 -16.24
CA PHE A 72 -4.24 -8.36 -16.92
C PHE A 72 -4.03 -9.81 -17.34
N LEU A 73 -4.85 -10.74 -16.84
CA LEU A 73 -4.79 -12.13 -17.29
C LEU A 73 -5.66 -12.28 -18.55
N PRO A 74 -5.12 -12.83 -19.65
CA PRO A 74 -5.95 -13.15 -20.80
C PRO A 74 -7.05 -14.11 -20.33
N ALA A 75 -8.30 -13.80 -20.68
CA ALA A 75 -9.37 -14.79 -20.57
C ALA A 75 -8.85 -16.05 -21.25
N ALA A 76 -8.79 -17.17 -20.53
CA ALA A 76 -8.42 -18.43 -21.12
C ALA A 76 -9.40 -18.68 -22.27
N SER A 77 -8.97 -18.37 -23.49
CA SER A 77 -9.69 -18.69 -24.72
C SER A 77 -9.70 -20.20 -24.78
N SER A 78 -10.87 -20.77 -24.50
CA SER A 78 -11.20 -22.15 -24.86
C SER A 78 -11.14 -22.31 -26.37
#